data_AF-A0A191WG87-F1
#
_entry.id   AF-A0A191WG87-F1
#
_cell.length_a   1.000
_cell.length_b   1.000
_cell.length_c   1.000
_cell.angle_alpha   90.00
_cell.angle_beta   90.00
_cell.angle_gamma   90.00
#
_symmetry.space_group_name_H-M   'P 1'
#
loop_
_entity.id
_entity.type
_entity.pdbx_description
1 polymer ?
#
loop_
_entity_poly.entity_id
_entity_poly.type
_entity_poly.pdbx_seq_one_letter_code
_entity_poly.pdbx_strand_id
1 'polypeptide(L)'
;MSALPAQSALAPAQIRRRAWIPEILRPAPDRAARSKPRLAYAVIAVSGVVAIAIAQLMLSIAVTQGAYEIDGYELSQAKLSRQQQTLSEDLDRVQSPQYLAKNAEALGMVPNTNPVFLRLSDGAVLGQPTAASGGAAASAALVPNVLIGGVPLVTEQPSGQTAPVGGQGAGLGGAAADPAVPAAPAPPPVSGSLPTPTTH
;
A
#
# COMPACT_ATOMS: atom_id res chain seq x y z
N MET A 1 52.37 -60.23 -127.67
CA MET A 1 52.26 -58.79 -127.41
C MET A 1 51.64 -58.64 -126.03
N SER A 2 52.46 -58.44 -125.00
CA SER A 2 52.68 -57.13 -124.34
C SER A 2 51.63 -56.89 -123.22
N ALA A 3 51.97 -56.66 -121.95
CA ALA A 3 53.28 -56.52 -121.32
C ALA A 3 53.24 -56.86 -119.79
N LEU A 4 54.43 -56.96 -119.19
CA LEU A 4 54.71 -56.83 -117.73
C LEU A 4 54.36 -55.41 -117.23
N PRO A 5 54.35 -55.07 -115.92
CA PRO A 5 54.91 -55.76 -114.74
C PRO A 5 53.82 -56.00 -113.64
N ALA A 6 54.04 -56.19 -112.32
CA ALA A 6 55.22 -56.10 -111.45
C ALA A 6 55.10 -56.98 -110.18
N GLN A 7 56.19 -57.09 -109.41
CA GLN A 7 56.15 -57.45 -107.98
C GLN A 7 55.71 -56.26 -107.11
N SER A 8 55.04 -56.53 -105.98
CA SER A 8 55.14 -55.69 -104.79
C SER A 8 54.99 -56.52 -103.50
N ALA A 9 55.64 -56.03 -102.45
CA ALA A 9 56.08 -56.74 -101.25
C ALA A 9 54.98 -57.40 -100.37
N LEU A 10 55.42 -58.38 -99.56
CA LEU A 10 54.69 -58.80 -98.37
C LEU A 10 54.59 -57.63 -97.37
N ALA A 11 53.41 -57.45 -96.78
CA ALA A 11 53.24 -56.73 -95.53
C ALA A 11 52.16 -57.44 -94.69
N PRO A 12 52.48 -58.05 -93.53
CA PRO A 12 51.47 -58.69 -92.70
C PRO A 12 50.55 -57.63 -92.09
N ALA A 13 49.25 -57.74 -92.37
CA ALA A 13 48.24 -56.82 -91.84
C ALA A 13 48.17 -56.93 -90.30
N GLN A 14 48.74 -55.94 -89.61
CA GLN A 14 48.74 -55.90 -88.16
C GLN A 14 47.36 -55.53 -87.64
N ILE A 15 46.67 -56.52 -87.08
CA ILE A 15 45.36 -56.34 -86.44
C ILE A 15 45.54 -55.40 -85.25
N ARG A 16 45.23 -54.11 -85.43
CA ARG A 16 45.09 -53.17 -84.32
C ARG A 16 43.98 -53.69 -83.41
N ARG A 17 44.36 -54.33 -82.30
CA ARG A 17 43.46 -54.52 -81.16
C ARG A 17 43.03 -53.13 -80.70
N ARG A 18 41.81 -52.73 -81.07
CA ARG A 18 41.18 -51.51 -80.59
C ARG A 18 41.04 -51.69 -79.09
N ALA A 19 41.87 -51.00 -78.31
CA ALA A 19 41.86 -51.12 -76.86
C ALA A 19 40.46 -50.78 -76.36
N TRP A 20 39.80 -51.76 -75.74
CA TRP A 20 38.54 -51.55 -75.05
C TRP A 20 38.85 -50.71 -73.81
N ILE A 21 38.63 -49.40 -73.91
CA ILE A 21 38.74 -48.50 -72.76
C ILE A 21 37.49 -48.77 -71.91
N PRO A 22 37.61 -49.33 -70.70
CA PRO A 22 36.47 -49.43 -69.81
C PRO A 22 36.06 -48.01 -69.42
N GLU A 23 34.89 -47.58 -69.86
CA GLU A 23 34.33 -46.30 -69.45
C GLU A 23 34.02 -46.38 -67.95
N ILE A 24 34.83 -45.68 -67.15
CA ILE A 24 34.76 -45.74 -65.70
C ILE A 24 33.51 -44.98 -65.28
N LEU A 25 32.40 -45.71 -65.13
CA LEU A 25 31.15 -45.23 -64.56
C LEU A 25 31.43 -44.75 -63.13
N ARG A 26 31.69 -43.44 -62.99
CA ARG A 26 31.79 -42.79 -61.69
C ARG A 26 30.44 -42.95 -60.99
N PRO A 27 30.38 -43.50 -59.76
CA PRO A 27 29.17 -43.46 -58.97
C PRO A 27 28.69 -42.00 -58.87
N ALA A 28 27.44 -41.75 -59.24
CA ALA A 28 26.82 -40.48 -58.93
C ALA A 28 26.91 -40.28 -57.41
N PRO A 29 27.26 -39.09 -56.91
CA PRO A 29 27.41 -38.87 -55.48
C PRO A 29 26.09 -39.22 -54.79
N ASP A 30 26.19 -40.10 -53.79
CA ASP A 30 25.04 -40.53 -53.00
C ASP A 30 24.32 -39.29 -52.49
N ARG A 31 22.99 -39.23 -52.66
CA ARG A 31 22.24 -38.02 -52.29
C ARG A 31 22.38 -37.81 -50.79
N ALA A 32 23.23 -36.85 -50.43
CA ALA A 32 23.57 -36.51 -49.05
C ALA A 32 22.32 -36.59 -48.17
N ALA A 33 22.36 -37.48 -47.18
CA ALA A 33 21.20 -37.84 -46.38
C ALA A 33 20.60 -36.57 -45.77
N ARG A 34 19.49 -36.10 -46.35
CA ARG A 34 18.84 -34.84 -45.96
C ARG A 34 18.56 -34.91 -44.46
N SER A 35 19.27 -34.09 -43.69
CA SER A 35 19.10 -34.01 -42.24
C SER A 35 17.63 -33.73 -41.95
N LYS A 36 16.94 -34.73 -41.39
CA LYS A 36 15.49 -34.68 -41.26
C LYS A 36 15.16 -33.54 -40.30
N PRO A 37 14.39 -32.51 -40.70
CA PRO A 37 14.11 -31.34 -39.85
C PRO A 37 13.30 -31.70 -38.59
N ARG A 38 12.82 -32.95 -38.51
CA ARG A 38 12.25 -33.57 -37.30
C ARG A 38 13.09 -33.34 -36.03
N LEU A 39 14.43 -33.33 -36.12
CA LEU A 39 15.27 -33.01 -34.96
C LEU A 39 15.08 -31.54 -34.52
N ALA A 40 15.09 -30.60 -35.47
CA ALA A 40 14.88 -29.18 -35.18
C ALA A 40 13.49 -28.92 -34.59
N TYR A 41 12.44 -29.54 -35.12
CA TYR A 41 11.09 -29.45 -34.55
C TYR A 41 11.01 -30.02 -33.13
N ALA A 42 11.70 -31.15 -32.84
CA ALA A 42 11.76 -31.71 -31.50
C ALA A 42 12.50 -30.79 -30.51
N VAL A 43 13.64 -30.20 -30.92
CA VAL A 43 14.38 -29.23 -30.11
C VAL A 43 13.53 -27.99 -29.81
N ILE A 44 12.85 -27.44 -30.82
CA ILE A 44 11.95 -26.27 -30.66
C ILE A 44 10.80 -26.60 -29.70
N ALA A 45 10.16 -27.77 -29.84
CA ALA A 45 9.08 -28.19 -28.96
C ALA A 45 9.54 -28.34 -27.50
N VAL A 46 10.68 -29.01 -27.27
CA VAL A 46 11.26 -29.16 -25.93
C VAL A 46 11.67 -27.81 -25.34
N SER A 47 12.32 -26.93 -26.12
CA SER A 47 12.68 -25.58 -25.63
C SER A 47 11.45 -24.74 -25.30
N GLY A 48 10.36 -24.88 -26.05
CA GLY A 48 9.08 -24.21 -25.75
C GLY A 48 8.48 -24.68 -24.43
N VAL A 49 8.43 -26.00 -24.19
CA VAL A 49 7.94 -26.55 -22.91
C VAL A 49 8.82 -26.12 -21.73
N VAL A 50 10.14 -26.14 -21.88
CA VAL A 50 11.07 -25.67 -20.83
C VAL A 50 10.91 -24.17 -20.56
N ALA A 51 10.75 -23.35 -21.60
CA ALA A 51 10.51 -21.91 -21.44
C ALA A 51 9.17 -21.63 -20.70
N ILE A 52 8.11 -22.37 -21.02
CA ILE A 52 6.82 -22.26 -20.31
C ILE A 52 6.96 -22.66 -18.84
N ALA A 53 7.67 -23.75 -18.53
CA ALA A 53 7.91 -24.19 -17.16
C ALA A 53 8.71 -23.16 -16.33
N ILE A 54 9.74 -22.55 -16.93
CA ILE A 54 10.51 -21.47 -16.30
C ILE A 54 9.63 -20.23 -16.07
N ALA A 55 8.79 -19.85 -17.05
CA ALA A 55 7.87 -18.72 -16.92
C ALA A 55 6.82 -18.95 -15.80
N GLN A 56 6.29 -20.17 -15.67
CA GLN A 56 5.39 -20.54 -14.58
C GLN A 56 6.08 -20.47 -13.21
N LEU A 57 7.32 -20.95 -13.11
CA LEU A 57 8.09 -20.88 -11.87
C LEU A 57 8.40 -19.43 -11.47
N MET A 58 8.80 -18.58 -12.44
CA MET A 58 9.04 -17.15 -12.19
C MET A 58 7.76 -16.42 -11.78
N LEU A 59 6.62 -16.72 -12.42
CA LEU A 59 5.33 -16.18 -12.01
C LEU A 59 4.95 -16.61 -10.60
N SER A 60 5.17 -17.89 -10.24
CA SER A 60 4.94 -18.38 -8.88
C SER A 60 5.81 -17.64 -7.86
N ILE A 61 7.10 -17.45 -8.15
CA ILE A 61 8.03 -16.72 -7.26
C ILE A 61 7.60 -15.26 -7.12
N ALA A 62 7.22 -14.59 -8.22
CA ALA A 62 6.74 -13.21 -8.20
C ALA A 62 5.44 -13.05 -7.38
N VAL A 63 4.50 -14.00 -7.51
CA VAL A 63 3.27 -14.05 -6.70
C VAL A 63 3.61 -14.28 -5.22
N THR A 64 4.57 -15.17 -4.90
CA THR A 64 5.00 -15.42 -3.52
C THR A 64 5.72 -14.22 -2.90
N GLN A 65 6.50 -13.45 -3.67
CA GLN A 65 7.14 -12.21 -3.16
C GLN A 65 6.12 -11.08 -3.00
N GLY A 66 5.24 -10.87 -3.98
CA GLY A 66 4.16 -9.87 -3.92
C GLY A 66 3.20 -10.08 -2.76
N ALA A 67 3.00 -11.32 -2.29
CA ALA A 67 2.19 -11.60 -1.11
C ALA A 67 2.72 -10.94 0.17
N TYR A 68 4.05 -10.85 0.35
CA TYR A 68 4.65 -10.20 1.54
C TYR A 68 4.58 -8.67 1.48
N GLU A 69 4.63 -8.08 0.29
CA GLU A 69 4.43 -6.63 0.14
C GLU A 69 2.96 -6.25 0.41
N ILE A 70 2.01 -7.05 -0.09
CA ILE A 70 0.57 -6.86 0.15
C ILE A 70 0.25 -6.97 1.65
N ASP A 71 0.77 -7.98 2.35
CA ASP A 71 0.60 -8.14 3.81
C ASP A 71 1.11 -6.90 4.60
N GLY A 72 2.25 -6.33 4.19
CA GLY A 72 2.76 -5.09 4.76
C GLY A 72 1.83 -3.88 4.59
N TYR A 73 1.16 -3.77 3.44
CA TYR A 73 0.15 -2.73 3.18
C TYR A 73 -1.17 -2.99 3.93
N GLU A 74 -1.64 -4.23 4.01
CA GLU A 74 -2.84 -4.60 4.77
C GLU A 74 -2.67 -4.39 6.28
N LEU A 75 -1.52 -4.79 6.85
CA LEU A 75 -1.17 -4.51 8.24
C LEU A 75 -1.13 -3.00 8.53
N SER A 76 -0.64 -2.20 7.58
CA SER A 76 -0.59 -0.74 7.69
C SER A 76 -1.99 -0.12 7.64
N GLN A 77 -2.87 -0.59 6.74
CA GLN A 77 -4.26 -0.16 6.68
C GLN A 77 -5.03 -0.55 7.95
N ALA A 78 -4.88 -1.78 8.44
CA ALA A 78 -5.50 -2.24 9.68
C ALA A 78 -5.02 -1.44 10.91
N LYS A 79 -3.74 -1.04 10.94
CA LYS A 79 -3.20 -0.15 11.98
C LYS A 79 -3.84 1.25 11.91
N LEU A 80 -3.94 1.83 10.70
CA LEU A 80 -4.49 3.17 10.51
C LEU A 80 -5.99 3.23 10.78
N SER A 81 -6.75 2.20 10.38
CA SER A 81 -8.17 2.05 10.69
C SER A 81 -8.42 1.97 12.20
N ARG A 82 -7.63 1.18 12.95
CA ARG A 82 -7.71 1.15 14.42
C ARG A 82 -7.43 2.52 15.04
N GLN A 83 -6.44 3.27 14.54
CA GLN A 83 -6.15 4.62 15.03
C GLN A 83 -7.29 5.61 14.76
N GLN A 84 -7.92 5.54 13.58
CA GLN A 84 -9.09 6.35 13.25
C GLN A 84 -10.27 6.05 14.18
N GLN A 85 -10.52 4.77 14.47
CA GLN A 85 -11.58 4.37 15.39
C GLN A 85 -11.32 4.91 16.80
N THR A 86 -10.12 4.72 17.36
CA THR A 86 -9.78 5.27 18.69
C THR A 86 -9.94 6.78 18.74
N LEU A 87 -9.48 7.51 17.72
CA LEU A 87 -9.59 8.97 17.68
C LEU A 87 -11.03 9.45 17.52
N SER A 88 -11.89 8.69 16.82
CA SER A 88 -13.33 8.96 16.76
C SER A 88 -14.01 8.73 18.11
N GLU A 89 -13.67 7.63 18.80
CA GLU A 89 -14.19 7.32 20.14
C GLU A 89 -13.79 8.40 21.16
N ASP A 90 -12.56 8.91 21.10
CA ASP A 90 -12.10 10.05 21.92
C ASP A 90 -12.81 11.36 21.54
N LEU A 91 -13.11 11.59 20.26
CA LEU A 91 -13.85 12.77 19.81
C LEU A 91 -15.32 12.72 20.27
N ASP A 92 -16.00 11.59 20.11
CA ASP A 92 -17.36 11.36 20.59
C ASP A 92 -17.45 11.51 22.12
N ARG A 93 -16.41 11.05 22.83
CA ARG A 93 -16.24 11.19 24.28
C ARG A 93 -16.22 12.67 24.71
N VAL A 94 -15.41 13.51 24.07
CA VAL A 94 -15.31 14.96 24.38
C VAL A 94 -16.41 15.82 23.76
N GLN A 95 -17.13 15.34 22.74
CA GLN A 95 -18.32 16.01 22.21
C GLN A 95 -19.62 15.58 22.90
N SER A 96 -19.56 14.55 23.78
CA SER A 96 -20.75 14.02 24.43
C SER A 96 -21.49 15.08 25.27
N PRO A 97 -22.84 15.13 25.23
CA PRO A 97 -23.61 16.16 25.95
C PRO A 97 -23.34 16.20 27.45
N GLN A 98 -23.05 15.06 28.07
CA GLN A 98 -22.72 14.98 29.49
C GLN A 98 -21.35 15.59 29.80
N TYR A 99 -20.36 15.43 28.91
CA TYR A 99 -19.04 16.06 29.08
C TYR A 99 -19.12 17.57 28.87
N LEU A 100 -19.87 18.02 27.86
CA LEU A 100 -20.11 19.45 27.64
C LEU A 100 -20.87 20.09 28.83
N ALA A 101 -21.87 19.41 29.39
CA ALA A 101 -22.57 19.87 30.60
C ALA A 101 -21.62 19.98 31.81
N LYS A 102 -20.75 18.99 32.03
CA LYS A 102 -19.77 19.03 33.14
C LYS A 102 -18.72 20.14 32.96
N ASN A 103 -18.28 20.40 31.74
CA ASN A 103 -17.40 21.55 31.46
C ASN A 103 -18.12 22.89 31.61
N ALA A 104 -19.40 22.96 31.24
CA ALA A 104 -20.24 24.14 31.46
C ALA A 104 -20.39 24.44 32.97
N GLU A 105 -20.70 23.41 33.78
CA GLU A 105 -20.75 23.51 35.24
C GLU A 105 -19.41 23.94 35.85
N ALA A 106 -18.28 23.41 35.36
CA ALA A 106 -16.94 23.79 35.82
C ALA A 106 -16.62 25.27 35.53
N LEU A 107 -17.17 25.83 34.45
CA LEU A 107 -17.12 27.27 34.14
C LEU A 107 -18.18 28.11 34.87
N GLY A 108 -18.96 27.51 35.78
CA GLY A 108 -20.00 28.18 36.56
C GLY A 108 -21.35 28.37 35.83
N MET A 109 -21.53 27.76 34.66
CA MET A 109 -22.82 27.77 33.96
C MET A 109 -23.81 26.78 34.61
N VAL A 110 -25.10 27.13 34.58
CA VAL A 110 -26.18 26.40 35.24
C VAL A 110 -27.27 26.08 34.22
N PRO A 111 -27.82 24.84 34.19
CA PRO A 111 -28.96 24.51 33.32
C PRO A 111 -30.20 25.30 33.72
N ASN A 112 -30.82 25.99 32.77
CA ASN A 112 -32.10 26.67 32.99
C ASN A 112 -33.28 25.69 32.82
N THR A 113 -33.97 25.38 33.91
CA THR A 113 -35.18 24.55 33.91
C THR A 113 -36.44 25.29 33.44
N ASN A 114 -36.42 26.63 33.40
CA ASN A 114 -37.54 27.49 33.04
C ASN A 114 -37.14 28.47 31.91
N PRO A 115 -37.05 28.01 30.65
CA PRO A 115 -36.76 28.89 29.52
C PRO A 115 -37.91 29.88 29.29
N VAL A 116 -37.55 31.13 29.00
CA VAL A 116 -38.47 32.23 28.68
C VAL A 116 -38.19 32.68 27.25
N PHE A 117 -39.22 32.86 26.44
CA PHE A 117 -39.09 33.10 25.01
C PHE A 117 -39.43 34.54 24.62
N LEU A 118 -38.67 35.13 23.72
CA LEU A 118 -39.00 36.42 23.10
C LEU A 118 -39.74 36.17 21.78
N ARG A 119 -40.95 36.71 21.64
CA ARG A 119 -41.69 36.70 20.36
C ARG A 119 -41.21 37.88 19.51
N LEU A 120 -40.47 37.58 18.44
CA LEU A 120 -39.82 38.59 17.57
C LEU A 120 -40.82 39.51 16.85
N SER A 121 -42.07 39.09 16.66
CA SER A 121 -43.10 39.84 15.93
C SER A 121 -43.59 41.09 16.66
N ASP A 122 -43.56 41.08 17.99
CA ASP A 122 -44.15 42.11 18.85
C ASP A 122 -43.30 42.45 20.09
N GLY A 123 -42.14 41.78 20.26
CA GLY A 123 -41.25 41.96 21.41
C GLY A 123 -41.79 41.38 22.73
N ALA A 124 -42.88 40.61 22.70
CA ALA A 124 -43.47 40.06 23.92
C ALA A 124 -42.58 38.98 24.54
N VAL A 125 -42.35 39.08 25.85
CA VAL A 125 -41.65 38.09 26.66
C VAL A 125 -42.67 37.08 27.19
N LEU A 126 -42.53 35.81 26.80
CA LEU A 126 -43.44 34.72 27.15
C LEU A 126 -42.82 33.86 28.25
N GLY A 127 -43.27 34.08 29.48
CA GLY A 127 -42.80 33.42 30.70
C GLY A 127 -42.45 34.43 31.80
N GLN A 128 -41.96 33.94 32.94
CA GLN A 128 -41.48 34.78 34.04
C GLN A 128 -39.95 34.69 34.13
N PRO A 129 -39.21 35.76 33.80
CA PRO A 129 -37.75 35.78 33.93
C PRO A 129 -37.34 35.55 35.38
N THR A 130 -36.70 34.41 35.64
CA THR A 130 -36.16 34.03 36.94
C THR A 130 -34.72 33.55 36.76
N ALA A 131 -33.86 33.83 37.74
CA ALA A 131 -32.49 33.33 37.71
C ALA A 131 -32.50 31.80 37.86
N ALA A 132 -31.71 31.09 37.04
CA ALA A 132 -31.60 29.65 37.13
C ALA A 132 -31.00 29.25 38.49
N SER A 133 -31.72 28.44 39.27
CA SER A 133 -31.26 27.95 40.57
C SER A 133 -30.30 26.77 40.38
N GLY A 134 -29.00 27.06 40.45
CA GLY A 134 -27.94 26.05 40.36
C GLY A 134 -27.96 25.10 41.55
N GLY A 135 -28.05 23.80 41.27
CA GLY A 135 -27.93 22.74 42.27
C GLY A 135 -27.54 21.43 41.62
N ALA A 136 -26.69 20.63 42.28
CA ALA A 136 -26.13 19.41 41.72
C ALA A 136 -27.18 18.40 41.22
N ALA A 137 -28.39 18.42 41.79
CA ALA A 137 -29.52 17.58 41.36
C ALA A 137 -30.16 18.03 40.02
N ALA A 138 -30.08 19.31 39.66
CA ALA A 138 -30.61 19.83 38.39
C ALA A 138 -29.68 19.52 37.19
N SER A 139 -28.39 19.27 37.46
CA SER A 139 -27.34 18.98 36.46
C SER A 139 -26.85 17.52 36.52
N ALA A 140 -27.45 16.68 37.36
CA ALA A 140 -27.13 15.26 37.45
C ALA A 140 -27.76 14.50 36.26
N ALA A 141 -26.93 13.99 35.35
CA ALA A 141 -27.39 13.06 34.33
C ALA A 141 -27.94 11.78 35.01
N LEU A 142 -29.21 11.45 34.75
CA LEU A 142 -29.88 10.27 35.33
C LEU A 142 -29.21 8.94 34.94
N VAL A 143 -28.40 8.93 33.87
CA VAL A 143 -27.57 7.80 33.45
C VAL A 143 -26.12 8.28 33.37
N PRO A 144 -25.20 7.77 34.23
CA PRO A 144 -23.80 8.20 34.22
C PRO A 144 -23.05 7.62 33.01
N ASN A 145 -22.36 8.47 32.26
CA ASN A 145 -21.43 8.01 31.22
C ASN A 145 -20.06 7.66 31.83
N VAL A 146 -19.79 6.36 31.99
CA VAL A 146 -18.48 5.86 32.47
C VAL A 146 -17.32 6.26 31.56
N LEU A 147 -17.59 6.52 30.27
CA LEU A 147 -16.58 7.01 29.32
C LEU A 147 -16.17 8.46 29.60
N ILE A 148 -16.72 9.16 30.60
CA ILE A 148 -16.20 10.50 30.97
C ILE A 148 -15.15 10.41 32.08
N GLY A 149 -15.12 9.33 32.86
CA GLY A 149 -14.13 9.12 33.91
C GLY A 149 -12.70 9.17 33.35
N GLY A 150 -11.88 10.09 33.88
CA GLY A 150 -10.47 10.26 33.51
C GLY A 150 -10.17 11.26 32.39
N VAL A 151 -11.19 11.95 31.81
CA VAL A 151 -10.94 13.09 30.91
C VAL A 151 -10.88 14.37 31.76
N PRO A 152 -9.79 15.16 31.71
CA PRO A 152 -9.67 16.39 32.50
C PRO A 152 -10.67 17.44 32.03
N LEU A 153 -11.25 18.20 32.96
CA LEU A 153 -12.15 19.29 32.59
C LEU A 153 -11.36 20.50 32.07
N VAL A 154 -12.03 21.40 31.35
CA VAL A 154 -11.45 22.65 30.80
C VAL A 154 -10.77 23.52 31.85
N THR A 155 -11.19 23.42 33.12
CA THR A 155 -10.60 24.11 34.27
C THR A 155 -9.34 23.46 34.83
N GLU A 156 -9.10 22.18 34.50
CA GLU A 156 -7.93 21.39 34.92
C GLU A 156 -6.88 21.29 33.81
N GLN A 157 -7.25 21.67 32.59
CA GLN A 157 -6.39 21.59 31.40
C GLN A 157 -5.32 22.71 31.41
N PRO A 158 -4.03 22.40 31.18
CA PRO A 158 -2.97 23.42 31.18
C PRO A 158 -3.21 24.54 30.18
N SER A 159 -2.94 25.78 30.62
CA SER A 159 -3.08 27.03 29.86
C SER A 159 -2.16 27.05 28.64
N GLY A 160 -2.61 26.48 27.51
CA GLY A 160 -1.80 26.33 26.30
C GLY A 160 -2.35 25.36 25.25
N GLN A 161 -3.34 24.52 25.59
CA GLN A 161 -4.01 23.61 24.64
C GLN A 161 -5.44 24.05 24.25
N THR A 162 -5.69 25.35 24.11
CA THR A 162 -6.84 25.82 23.32
C THR A 162 -6.46 25.82 21.84
N ALA A 163 -6.65 24.67 21.17
CA ALA A 163 -6.58 24.64 19.71
C ALA A 163 -7.58 25.65 19.13
N PRO A 164 -7.19 26.48 18.13
CA PRO A 164 -8.08 27.51 17.60
C PRO A 164 -9.27 26.85 16.89
N VAL A 165 -10.45 26.92 17.52
CA VAL A 165 -11.71 26.53 16.90
C VAL A 165 -11.94 27.44 15.69
N GLY A 166 -12.08 26.81 14.52
CA GLY A 166 -12.14 27.51 13.24
C GLY A 166 -13.35 28.44 13.12
N GLY A 167 -13.09 29.73 13.25
CA GLY A 167 -13.99 30.81 12.84
C GLY A 167 -13.15 32.01 12.44
N GLN A 168 -12.82 32.15 11.15
CA GLN A 168 -12.05 33.30 10.65
C GLN A 168 -12.88 34.59 10.71
N GLY A 169 -12.90 35.24 11.87
CA GLY A 169 -13.11 36.69 11.99
C GLY A 169 -11.77 37.40 11.87
N ALA A 170 -11.52 38.09 10.76
CA ALA A 170 -10.27 38.81 10.55
C ALA A 170 -10.15 40.01 11.51
N GLY A 171 -9.32 39.86 12.55
CA GLY A 171 -8.95 40.92 13.49
C GLY A 171 -7.46 41.24 13.38
N LEU A 172 -7.12 42.44 12.90
CA LEU A 172 -5.74 42.92 12.77
C LEU A 172 -5.17 43.29 14.15
N GLY A 173 -3.96 42.80 14.46
CA GLY A 173 -3.28 43.14 15.71
C GLY A 173 -1.98 42.35 15.86
N GLY A 174 -0.91 42.82 15.21
CA GLY A 174 0.37 42.11 15.23
C GLY A 174 1.25 42.47 16.44
N ALA A 175 2.12 41.54 16.82
CA ALA A 175 3.43 41.84 17.35
C ALA A 175 4.36 40.68 16.98
N ALA A 176 5.39 40.94 16.18
CA ALA A 176 6.50 40.01 16.05
C ALA A 176 7.32 40.07 17.35
N ALA A 177 7.62 38.91 17.93
CA ALA A 177 8.59 38.76 19.00
C ALA A 177 9.54 37.62 18.60
N ASP A 178 10.85 37.87 18.69
CA ASP A 178 11.90 36.93 18.28
C ASP A 178 11.87 35.62 19.09
N PRO A 179 12.41 34.51 18.52
CA PRO A 179 12.46 33.23 19.19
C PRO A 179 13.50 33.23 20.33
N ALA A 180 13.03 33.39 21.56
CA ALA A 180 13.83 33.10 22.74
C ALA A 180 14.07 31.59 22.86
N VAL A 181 15.33 31.16 22.82
CA VAL A 181 15.73 29.75 22.98
C VAL A 181 15.43 29.29 24.41
N PRO A 182 14.59 28.26 24.64
CA PRO A 182 14.34 27.74 25.99
C PRO A 182 15.56 26.99 26.52
N ALA A 183 16.02 27.35 27.73
CA ALA A 183 17.03 26.59 28.44
C ALA A 183 16.50 25.21 28.87
N ALA A 184 17.36 24.19 28.80
CA ALA A 184 16.98 22.81 29.15
C ALA A 184 16.69 22.67 30.66
N PRO A 185 15.54 22.10 31.08
CA PRO A 185 15.28 21.79 32.47
C PRO A 185 16.04 20.52 32.90
N ALA A 186 16.66 20.57 34.08
CA ALA A 186 17.31 19.41 34.69
C ALA A 186 16.30 18.35 35.16
N PRO A 187 16.64 17.06 35.15
CA PRO A 187 15.72 15.99 35.55
C PRO A 187 15.44 15.97 37.06
N PRO A 188 14.19 15.68 37.50
CA PRO A 188 13.87 15.51 38.91
C PRO A 188 14.42 14.18 39.47
N PRO A 189 14.72 14.10 40.78
CA PRO A 189 15.19 12.87 41.41
C PRO A 189 14.08 11.81 41.49
N VAL A 190 14.38 10.60 41.01
CA VAL A 190 13.46 9.46 41.02
C VAL A 190 13.35 8.87 42.43
N SER A 191 12.24 9.18 43.11
CA SER A 191 11.89 8.64 44.43
C SER A 191 10.54 7.95 44.39
N GLY A 192 10.51 6.66 44.03
CA GLY A 192 9.29 5.86 43.97
C GLY A 192 9.52 4.45 43.45
N SER A 193 9.52 3.47 44.36
CA SER A 193 9.59 2.05 44.03
C SER A 193 8.29 1.56 43.38
N LEU A 194 8.39 0.83 42.26
CA LEU A 194 7.22 0.18 41.65
C LEU A 194 6.69 -0.95 42.57
N PRO A 195 5.37 -1.06 42.78
CA PRO A 195 4.78 -2.25 43.39
C PRO A 195 4.82 -3.42 42.39
N THR A 196 5.41 -4.54 42.81
CA THR A 196 5.33 -5.80 42.06
C THR A 196 3.94 -6.44 42.18
N PRO A 197 3.38 -7.05 41.13
CA PRO A 197 2.06 -7.66 41.19
C PRO A 197 2.05 -8.90 42.10
N THR A 198 1.10 -8.94 43.02
CA THR A 198 0.79 -10.15 43.82
C THR A 198 -0.17 -11.05 43.05
N THR A 199 0.29 -12.24 42.67
CA THR A 199 -0.60 -13.32 42.21
C THR A 199 -1.28 -14.00 43.40
N HIS A 200 -2.59 -14.19 43.30
CA HIS A 200 -3.39 -15.12 44.10
C HIS A 200 -3.69 -16.39 43.30
#